data_AF-A0A957CWI9-F1
#
_entry.id   AF-A0A957CWI9-F1
#
_cell.length_a   1.000
_cell.length_b   1.000
_cell.length_c   1.000
_cell.angle_alpha   90.00
_cell.angle_beta   90.00
_cell.angle_gamma   90.00
#
_symmetry.space_group_name_H-M   'P 1'
#
loop_
_entity.id
_entity.type
_entity.pdbx_description
1 polymer ?
#
loop_
_entity_poly.entity_id
_entity_poly.type
_entity_poly.pdbx_seq_one_letter_code
_entity_poly.pdbx_strand_id
1 'polypeptide(L)'
;MATQAGKVNRAEAAGFSANVDLNHIKSGDTFQATWTFRNSGTKKWNGRYLFAYTSETNAETANYDQSALGAPPQNTFSNLGIAGKIEPGETAALTITFTAPAAPGTYATNWQLQTPQGHRFGPVRWMRVVVEKSEEPENGKRFAYQSLNFVNSVSDFNHMQSGREFTGTWTMRNTGTVTWSSDFQVAYVDEAVSDTQQMMRDPMGAPAVSTLRELTGRDQVRPGETIAVPVTLVAPQQPGAYAFHWQFRTENGRNIGGLNWLQIGVIGSAIGTPPVPTTQTVFGMNINPNQGLDLDVDRLRGLNWVRFVYWASREQKSPEQAYQQRYRHIIQSYANAGIKSLLILHQDTEGGNW
;
A
#
# COMPACT_ATOMS: atom_id res chain seq x y z
N MET A 1 -14.02 43.14 -24.57
CA MET A 1 -13.93 41.77 -25.15
C MET A 1 -13.76 40.80 -23.99
N ALA A 2 -14.76 39.95 -23.72
CA ALA A 2 -14.63 38.91 -22.71
C ALA A 2 -13.84 37.73 -23.31
N THR A 3 -12.70 37.41 -22.73
CA THR A 3 -11.87 36.27 -23.11
C THR A 3 -12.71 35.00 -22.90
N GLN A 4 -13.07 34.29 -23.97
CA GLN A 4 -13.62 32.94 -23.87
C GLN A 4 -12.55 32.06 -23.23
N ALA A 5 -12.66 31.81 -21.92
CA ALA A 5 -11.88 30.76 -21.27
C ALA A 5 -12.23 29.44 -21.98
N GLY A 6 -11.28 28.88 -22.73
CA GLY A 6 -11.47 27.68 -23.51
C GLY A 6 -11.94 26.53 -22.63
N LYS A 7 -12.85 25.68 -23.12
CA LYS A 7 -13.30 24.52 -22.34
C LYS A 7 -12.12 23.57 -22.10
N VAL A 8 -11.87 23.18 -20.85
CA VAL A 8 -10.70 22.37 -20.44
C VAL A 8 -11.15 20.99 -19.97
N ASN A 9 -10.40 19.95 -20.34
CA ASN A 9 -10.51 18.63 -19.71
C ASN A 9 -9.62 18.61 -18.46
N ARG A 10 -10.20 18.36 -17.29
CA ARG A 10 -9.46 18.17 -16.04
C ARG A 10 -10.14 17.09 -15.22
N ALA A 11 -9.34 16.22 -14.63
CA ALA A 11 -9.83 15.11 -13.84
C ALA A 11 -9.13 15.09 -12.50
N GLU A 12 -9.92 14.72 -11.51
CA GLU A 12 -9.63 14.74 -10.09
C GLU A 12 -9.83 13.31 -9.57
N ALA A 13 -8.84 12.71 -8.91
CA ALA A 13 -8.93 11.30 -8.54
C ALA A 13 -9.69 11.11 -7.22
N ALA A 14 -10.90 10.53 -7.32
CA ALA A 14 -11.88 10.40 -6.24
C ALA A 14 -11.91 9.02 -5.57
N GLY A 15 -11.25 7.99 -6.14
CA GLY A 15 -11.27 6.65 -5.53
C GLY A 15 -10.46 5.60 -6.27
N PHE A 16 -10.28 4.46 -5.58
CA PHE A 16 -9.72 3.21 -6.11
C PHE A 16 -10.24 2.00 -5.32
N SER A 17 -10.51 0.89 -6.01
CA SER A 17 -10.80 -0.41 -5.39
C SER A 17 -10.37 -1.56 -6.32
N ALA A 18 -10.13 -2.73 -5.75
CA ALA A 18 -9.92 -3.98 -6.48
C ALA A 18 -10.75 -5.10 -5.84
N ASN A 19 -11.12 -6.12 -6.63
CA ASN A 19 -11.91 -7.25 -6.14
C ASN A 19 -11.05 -8.42 -5.60
N VAL A 20 -9.73 -8.25 -5.55
CA VAL A 20 -8.75 -9.21 -5.04
C VAL A 20 -7.75 -8.52 -4.12
N ASP A 21 -7.04 -9.31 -3.32
CA ASP A 21 -5.84 -8.83 -2.63
C ASP A 21 -4.69 -8.71 -3.65
N LEU A 22 -4.26 -7.48 -3.90
CA LEU A 22 -3.22 -7.17 -4.88
C LEU A 22 -1.83 -7.71 -4.48
N ASN A 23 -1.65 -8.15 -3.23
CA ASN A 23 -0.41 -8.76 -2.76
C ASN A 23 -0.38 -10.29 -2.92
N HIS A 24 -1.48 -10.90 -3.35
CA HIS A 24 -1.61 -12.36 -3.45
C HIS A 24 -2.48 -12.76 -4.65
N ILE A 25 -2.02 -12.48 -5.87
CA ILE A 25 -2.72 -12.87 -7.11
C ILE A 25 -2.07 -14.14 -7.67
N LYS A 26 -2.86 -15.16 -8.05
CA LYS A 26 -2.27 -16.33 -8.70
C LYS A 26 -1.95 -16.04 -10.16
N SER A 27 -0.84 -16.59 -10.62
CA SER A 27 -0.45 -16.50 -12.02
C SER A 27 -1.57 -16.95 -12.96
N GLY A 28 -1.84 -16.13 -13.99
CA GLY A 28 -2.91 -16.36 -14.95
C GLY A 28 -4.32 -15.96 -14.49
N ASP A 29 -4.54 -15.64 -13.21
CA ASP A 29 -5.86 -15.22 -12.73
C ASP A 29 -6.30 -13.89 -13.36
N THR A 30 -7.59 -13.77 -13.61
CA THR A 30 -8.21 -12.50 -13.99
C THR A 30 -8.77 -11.78 -12.78
N PHE A 31 -8.58 -10.46 -12.69
CA PHE A 31 -9.12 -9.64 -11.61
C PHE A 31 -9.56 -8.27 -12.12
N GLN A 32 -10.32 -7.53 -11.31
CA GLN A 32 -10.83 -6.21 -11.67
C GLN A 32 -10.32 -5.14 -10.72
N ALA A 33 -9.92 -4.01 -11.28
CA ALA A 33 -9.63 -2.80 -10.52
C ALA A 33 -10.41 -1.61 -11.08
N THR A 34 -10.89 -0.76 -10.18
CA THR A 34 -11.77 0.37 -10.48
C THR A 34 -11.15 1.66 -10.00
N TRP A 35 -11.01 2.63 -10.89
CA TRP A 35 -10.58 3.99 -10.55
C TRP A 35 -11.74 4.96 -10.70
N THR A 36 -11.97 5.78 -9.67
CA THR A 36 -13.04 6.78 -9.68
C THR A 36 -12.51 8.16 -10.04
N PHE A 37 -13.00 8.64 -11.18
CA PHE A 37 -12.94 9.96 -11.79
C PHE A 37 -13.84 10.98 -11.13
N ARG A 38 -13.42 12.21 -10.78
CA ARG A 38 -14.29 13.40 -10.79
C ARG A 38 -13.93 14.29 -11.97
N ASN A 39 -14.93 14.75 -12.71
CA ASN A 39 -14.73 15.74 -13.77
C ASN A 39 -14.61 17.14 -13.16
N SER A 40 -13.41 17.68 -13.06
CA SER A 40 -13.14 19.02 -12.52
C SER A 40 -12.97 20.07 -13.60
N GLY A 41 -13.05 19.64 -14.86
CA GLY A 41 -12.96 20.50 -16.02
C GLY A 41 -14.29 21.17 -16.34
N THR A 42 -14.30 21.83 -17.48
CA THR A 42 -15.51 22.47 -18.05
C THR A 42 -16.01 21.74 -19.30
N LYS A 43 -15.26 20.71 -19.76
CA LYS A 43 -15.68 19.82 -20.85
C LYS A 43 -16.42 18.60 -20.29
N LYS A 44 -17.54 18.28 -20.93
CA LYS A 44 -18.26 17.02 -20.72
C LYS A 44 -17.46 15.87 -21.31
N TRP A 45 -17.33 14.77 -20.58
CA TRP A 45 -16.77 13.54 -21.14
C TRP A 45 -17.89 12.68 -21.70
N ASN A 46 -17.59 11.89 -22.73
CA ASN A 46 -18.54 10.95 -23.32
C ASN A 46 -17.85 9.61 -23.58
N GLY A 47 -18.58 8.63 -24.10
CA GLY A 47 -18.08 7.27 -24.35
C GLY A 47 -16.81 7.16 -25.19
N ARG A 48 -16.40 8.20 -25.94
CA ARG A 48 -15.18 8.20 -26.77
C ARG A 48 -13.91 8.59 -26.02
N TYR A 49 -14.02 9.11 -24.81
CA TYR A 49 -12.85 9.33 -23.96
C TYR A 49 -12.27 7.98 -23.55
N LEU A 50 -10.98 7.95 -23.28
CA LEU A 50 -10.29 6.71 -22.96
C LEU A 50 -9.65 6.77 -21.58
N PHE A 51 -9.56 5.60 -20.97
CA PHE A 51 -8.59 5.32 -19.92
C PHE A 51 -7.57 4.35 -20.50
N ALA A 52 -6.37 4.86 -20.72
CA ALA A 52 -5.38 4.21 -21.56
C ALA A 52 -4.06 4.02 -20.80
N TYR A 53 -3.44 2.87 -21.03
CA TYR A 53 -2.12 2.53 -20.51
C TYR A 53 -1.12 3.61 -20.91
N THR A 54 -0.16 3.89 -20.03
CA THR A 54 0.89 4.88 -20.26
C THR A 54 2.22 4.35 -19.73
N SER A 55 3.30 4.68 -20.42
CA SER A 55 4.68 4.48 -19.97
C SER A 55 5.22 5.71 -19.24
N GLU A 56 4.36 6.68 -18.90
CA GLU A 56 4.76 7.78 -18.03
C GLU A 56 5.28 7.24 -16.69
N THR A 57 6.47 7.71 -16.33
CA THR A 57 7.15 7.29 -15.11
C THR A 57 6.38 7.77 -13.89
N ASN A 58 6.07 6.83 -12.99
CA ASN A 58 5.57 7.12 -11.66
C ASN A 58 6.54 6.53 -10.63
N ALA A 59 6.95 7.33 -9.65
CA ALA A 59 7.93 6.93 -8.63
C ALA A 59 7.55 5.63 -7.91
N GLU A 60 6.26 5.42 -7.66
CA GLU A 60 5.71 4.24 -6.98
C GLU A 60 5.76 2.97 -7.84
N THR A 61 6.07 3.11 -9.14
CA THR A 61 6.11 1.99 -10.09
C THR A 61 7.41 1.88 -10.87
N ALA A 62 8.37 2.78 -10.61
CA ALA A 62 9.58 2.90 -11.40
C ALA A 62 10.52 1.68 -11.29
N ASN A 63 10.40 0.92 -10.21
CA ASN A 63 11.27 -0.22 -9.89
C ASN A 63 10.62 -1.58 -10.21
N TYR A 64 9.48 -1.61 -10.89
CA TYR A 64 8.76 -2.85 -11.19
C TYR A 64 8.56 -3.02 -12.69
N ASP A 65 8.38 -4.27 -13.14
CA ASP A 65 8.05 -4.55 -14.53
C ASP A 65 6.67 -3.97 -14.88
N GLN A 66 6.67 -3.00 -15.78
CA GLN A 66 5.48 -2.25 -16.19
C GLN A 66 4.82 -2.87 -17.42
N SER A 67 3.52 -3.13 -17.35
CA SER A 67 2.74 -3.55 -18.52
C SER A 67 1.26 -3.18 -18.35
N ALA A 68 0.44 -3.44 -19.37
CA ALA A 68 -1.02 -3.37 -19.25
C ALA A 68 -1.63 -4.56 -18.49
N LEU A 69 -0.82 -5.52 -18.01
CA LEU A 69 -1.25 -6.75 -17.32
C LEU A 69 -2.38 -7.48 -18.07
N GLY A 70 -2.15 -7.76 -19.36
CA GLY A 70 -3.12 -8.44 -20.23
C GLY A 70 -4.37 -7.65 -20.61
N ALA A 71 -4.60 -6.46 -20.03
CA ALA A 71 -5.72 -5.61 -20.40
C ALA A 71 -5.49 -4.90 -21.76
N PRO A 72 -6.55 -4.56 -22.51
CA PRO A 72 -6.42 -3.71 -23.69
C PRO A 72 -5.80 -2.36 -23.31
N PRO A 73 -4.74 -1.88 -24.00
CA PRO A 73 -4.02 -0.67 -23.61
C PRO A 73 -4.83 0.62 -23.82
N GLN A 74 -5.97 0.56 -24.53
CA GLN A 74 -6.86 1.68 -24.76
C GLN A 74 -8.31 1.24 -24.50
N ASN A 75 -8.90 1.72 -23.41
CA ASN A 75 -10.28 1.40 -23.05
C ASN A 75 -11.13 2.65 -23.19
N THR A 76 -12.09 2.64 -24.12
CA THR A 76 -13.06 3.72 -24.24
C THR A 76 -14.04 3.68 -23.07
N PHE A 77 -14.54 4.84 -22.65
CA PHE A 77 -15.54 4.95 -21.58
C PHE A 77 -16.78 4.11 -21.89
N SER A 78 -17.20 4.01 -23.15
CA SER A 78 -18.29 3.13 -23.56
C SER A 78 -18.01 1.65 -23.29
N ASN A 79 -16.77 1.19 -23.55
CA ASN A 79 -16.37 -0.20 -23.29
C ASN A 79 -16.28 -0.50 -21.79
N LEU A 80 -16.06 0.53 -20.99
CA LEU A 80 -16.06 0.46 -19.52
C LEU A 80 -17.47 0.64 -18.91
N GLY A 81 -18.53 0.61 -19.72
CA GLY A 81 -19.92 0.67 -19.25
C GLY A 81 -20.48 2.08 -19.02
N ILE A 82 -19.74 3.14 -19.40
CA ILE A 82 -20.23 4.52 -19.31
C ILE A 82 -21.02 4.86 -20.59
N ALA A 83 -22.34 4.72 -20.51
CA ALA A 83 -23.26 5.03 -21.62
C ALA A 83 -23.59 6.53 -21.75
N GLY A 84 -23.46 7.27 -20.64
CA GLY A 84 -23.83 8.69 -20.54
C GLY A 84 -22.70 9.67 -20.81
N LYS A 85 -23.00 10.95 -20.62
CA LYS A 85 -21.98 12.01 -20.50
C LYS A 85 -21.67 12.21 -19.03
N ILE A 86 -20.41 12.50 -18.72
CA ILE A 86 -19.97 12.89 -17.38
C ILE A 86 -19.83 14.40 -17.39
N GLU A 87 -20.72 15.08 -16.70
CA GLU A 87 -20.78 16.53 -16.58
C GLU A 87 -19.68 17.07 -15.65
N PRO A 88 -19.29 18.35 -15.78
CA PRO A 88 -18.49 19.02 -14.77
C PRO A 88 -19.07 18.84 -13.35
N GLY A 89 -18.22 18.39 -12.43
CA GLY A 89 -18.55 18.08 -11.04
C GLY A 89 -18.96 16.63 -10.79
N GLU A 90 -19.37 15.88 -11.81
CA GLU A 90 -19.79 14.47 -11.68
C GLU A 90 -18.62 13.52 -11.55
N THR A 91 -18.91 12.34 -10.99
CA THR A 91 -17.95 11.25 -10.86
C THR A 91 -18.25 10.08 -11.78
N ALA A 92 -17.22 9.32 -12.14
CA ALA A 92 -17.33 8.10 -12.93
C ALA A 92 -16.33 7.05 -12.48
N ALA A 93 -16.81 5.82 -12.30
CA ALA A 93 -15.99 4.67 -11.97
C ALA A 93 -15.58 3.92 -13.25
N LEU A 94 -14.29 3.73 -13.46
CA LEU A 94 -13.72 3.07 -14.63
C LEU A 94 -13.10 1.73 -14.19
N THR A 95 -13.77 0.64 -14.52
CA THR A 95 -13.38 -0.73 -14.11
C THR A 95 -12.69 -1.47 -15.25
N ILE A 96 -11.40 -1.81 -15.08
CA ILE A 96 -10.65 -2.61 -16.04
C ILE A 96 -10.52 -4.03 -15.51
N THR A 97 -10.64 -5.01 -16.42
CA THR A 97 -10.30 -6.41 -16.15
C THR A 97 -8.86 -6.68 -16.60
N PHE A 98 -8.04 -7.19 -15.70
CA PHE A 98 -6.63 -7.51 -15.87
C PHE A 98 -6.41 -9.03 -15.83
N THR A 99 -5.28 -9.49 -16.37
CA THR A 99 -4.80 -10.87 -16.29
C THR A 99 -3.40 -10.86 -15.67
N ALA A 100 -3.23 -11.62 -14.59
CA ALA A 100 -1.94 -11.76 -13.91
C ALA A 100 -0.91 -12.45 -14.81
N PRO A 101 0.33 -11.93 -14.91
CA PRO A 101 1.43 -12.58 -15.63
C PRO A 101 1.65 -14.07 -15.28
N ALA A 102 2.20 -14.82 -16.25
CA ALA A 102 2.53 -16.23 -16.10
C ALA A 102 3.72 -16.47 -15.14
N ALA A 103 4.65 -15.52 -15.08
CA ALA A 103 5.81 -15.61 -14.21
C ALA A 103 5.49 -14.97 -12.83
N PRO A 104 5.84 -15.63 -11.70
CA PRO A 104 5.75 -15.01 -10.39
C PRO A 104 6.63 -13.76 -10.30
N GLY A 105 6.20 -12.78 -9.52
CA GLY A 105 6.93 -11.53 -9.33
C GLY A 105 6.03 -10.34 -9.01
N THR A 106 6.66 -9.18 -8.77
CA THR A 106 5.94 -7.92 -8.56
C THR A 106 5.89 -7.14 -9.86
N TYR A 107 4.68 -6.80 -10.30
CA TYR A 107 4.43 -6.05 -11.54
C TYR A 107 3.69 -4.76 -11.24
N ALA A 108 3.80 -3.80 -12.15
CA ALA A 108 3.08 -2.55 -12.07
C ALA A 108 2.33 -2.21 -13.37
N THR A 109 1.32 -1.36 -13.25
CA THR A 109 0.57 -0.85 -14.39
C THR A 109 0.17 0.61 -14.19
N ASN A 110 0.34 1.43 -15.22
CA ASN A 110 0.08 2.88 -15.20
C ASN A 110 -0.95 3.23 -16.27
N TRP A 111 -1.91 4.08 -15.91
CA TRP A 111 -3.06 4.43 -16.73
C TRP A 111 -3.40 5.91 -16.58
N GLN A 112 -3.82 6.54 -17.66
CA GLN A 112 -4.18 7.95 -17.66
C GLN A 112 -5.33 8.23 -18.62
N LEU A 113 -6.16 9.20 -18.27
CA LEU A 113 -7.26 9.62 -19.13
C LEU A 113 -6.72 10.26 -20.40
N GLN A 114 -7.42 10.00 -21.51
CA GLN A 114 -7.04 10.47 -22.83
C GLN A 114 -8.29 10.96 -23.56
N THR A 115 -8.16 12.10 -24.25
CA THR A 115 -9.23 12.60 -25.11
C THR A 115 -9.36 11.73 -26.37
N PRO A 116 -10.50 11.79 -27.08
CA PRO A 116 -10.63 11.11 -28.37
C PRO A 116 -9.58 11.52 -29.41
N GLN A 117 -8.92 12.67 -29.23
CA GLN A 117 -7.85 13.20 -30.08
C GLN A 117 -6.44 12.74 -29.66
N GLY A 118 -6.31 11.97 -28.58
CA GLY A 118 -5.01 11.48 -28.12
C GLY A 118 -4.37 12.27 -26.98
N HIS A 119 -4.95 13.39 -26.56
CA HIS A 119 -4.35 14.23 -25.52
C HIS A 119 -4.57 13.63 -24.13
N ARG A 120 -3.49 13.45 -23.36
CA ARG A 120 -3.54 13.00 -21.97
C ARG A 120 -3.99 14.12 -21.04
N PHE A 121 -4.74 13.77 -20.00
CA PHE A 121 -5.16 14.73 -18.96
C PHE A 121 -5.43 14.02 -17.64
N GLY A 122 -5.39 14.80 -16.54
CA GLY A 122 -5.57 14.26 -15.19
C GLY A 122 -4.37 13.46 -14.69
N PRO A 123 -4.44 12.98 -13.44
CA PRO A 123 -3.35 12.26 -12.81
C PRO A 123 -3.12 10.89 -13.44
N VAL A 124 -1.86 10.47 -13.54
CA VAL A 124 -1.50 9.07 -13.77
C VAL A 124 -1.98 8.24 -12.58
N ARG A 125 -2.79 7.23 -12.85
CA ARG A 125 -3.20 6.24 -11.88
C ARG A 125 -2.38 4.98 -12.07
N TRP A 126 -2.03 4.35 -10.97
CA TRP A 126 -1.13 3.22 -10.97
C TRP A 126 -1.62 2.14 -10.00
N MET A 127 -1.11 0.93 -10.18
CA MET A 127 -1.31 -0.21 -9.29
C MET A 127 -0.08 -1.10 -9.33
N ARG A 128 0.32 -1.62 -8.17
CA ARG A 128 1.30 -2.70 -8.00
C ARG A 128 0.55 -3.99 -7.69
N VAL A 129 0.98 -5.09 -8.30
CA VAL A 129 0.47 -6.44 -8.01
C VAL A 129 1.61 -7.41 -7.74
N VAL A 130 1.41 -8.32 -6.80
CA VAL A 130 2.31 -9.43 -6.52
C VAL A 130 1.66 -10.70 -7.05
N VAL A 131 2.33 -11.29 -8.04
CA VAL A 131 1.91 -12.53 -8.70
C VAL A 131 2.65 -13.69 -8.08
N GLU A 132 1.90 -14.63 -7.56
CA GLU A 132 2.41 -15.87 -7.01
C GLU A 132 2.33 -17.00 -8.03
N LYS A 133 3.20 -17.99 -7.89
CA LYS A 133 3.14 -19.21 -8.70
C LYS A 133 1.80 -19.90 -8.47
N SER A 134 1.14 -20.27 -9.57
CA SER A 134 0.01 -21.20 -9.47
C SER A 134 0.54 -22.56 -9.03
N GLU A 135 0.04 -23.08 -7.91
CA GLU A 135 0.40 -24.41 -7.44
C GLU A 135 -0.50 -25.45 -8.11
N GLU A 136 0.08 -26.22 -9.03
CA GLU A 136 -0.59 -27.41 -9.57
C GLU A 136 -0.83 -28.43 -8.44
N PRO A 137 -2.02 -29.06 -8.39
CA PRO A 137 -2.30 -30.09 -7.41
C PRO A 137 -1.34 -31.27 -7.59
N GLU A 138 -0.60 -31.63 -6.54
CA GLU A 138 0.24 -32.82 -6.56
C GLU A 138 -0.60 -34.01 -6.12
N ASN A 139 -0.86 -34.97 -7.01
CA ASN A 139 -1.77 -36.10 -6.73
C ASN A 139 -3.14 -35.66 -6.16
N GLY A 140 -3.70 -34.56 -6.68
CA GLY A 140 -4.98 -34.01 -6.20
C GLY A 140 -4.92 -33.29 -4.84
N LYS A 141 -3.72 -33.19 -4.23
CA LYS A 141 -3.49 -32.40 -3.02
C LYS A 141 -3.10 -30.97 -3.38
N ARG A 142 -3.80 -30.00 -2.81
CA ARG A 142 -3.50 -28.58 -2.94
C ARG A 142 -3.00 -28.05 -1.60
N PHE A 143 -1.78 -27.52 -1.61
CA PHE A 143 -1.22 -26.77 -0.49
C PHE A 143 -1.47 -25.29 -0.77
N ALA A 144 -2.13 -24.59 0.16
CA ALA A 144 -2.43 -23.18 -0.01
C ALA A 144 -2.79 -22.55 1.34
N TYR A 145 -2.43 -21.28 1.51
CA TYR A 145 -2.89 -20.46 2.62
C TYR A 145 -3.39 -19.11 2.09
N GLN A 146 -4.13 -18.41 2.95
CA GLN A 146 -4.46 -16.99 2.80
C GLN A 146 -3.96 -16.24 4.03
N SER A 147 -3.18 -15.18 3.84
CA SER A 147 -2.87 -14.23 4.91
C SER A 147 -4.08 -13.35 5.16
N LEU A 148 -4.58 -13.32 6.40
CA LEU A 148 -5.77 -12.55 6.78
C LEU A 148 -5.42 -11.24 7.49
N ASN A 149 -4.39 -11.26 8.33
CA ASN A 149 -3.99 -10.10 9.11
C ASN A 149 -2.54 -10.24 9.60
N PHE A 150 -1.91 -9.11 9.88
CA PHE A 150 -0.62 -9.04 10.57
C PHE A 150 -0.71 -8.09 11.76
N VAL A 151 -0.17 -8.51 12.91
CA VAL A 151 -0.05 -7.69 14.12
C VAL A 151 1.39 -7.72 14.60
N ASN A 152 1.93 -6.57 14.97
CA ASN A 152 3.24 -6.46 15.61
C ASN A 152 3.06 -6.03 17.07
N SER A 153 3.88 -6.58 17.98
CA SER A 153 3.89 -6.19 19.39
C SER A 153 4.46 -4.79 19.64
N VAL A 154 5.12 -4.18 18.65
CA VAL A 154 5.67 -2.81 18.69
C VAL A 154 4.88 -1.89 17.76
N SER A 155 4.53 -0.70 18.24
CA SER A 155 3.71 0.27 17.51
C SER A 155 4.49 1.09 16.47
N ASP A 156 5.79 1.31 16.68
CA ASP A 156 6.67 2.01 15.72
C ASP A 156 7.80 1.07 15.24
N PHE A 157 7.52 0.35 14.16
CA PHE A 157 8.46 -0.58 13.52
C PHE A 157 9.42 0.13 12.53
N ASN A 158 9.22 1.42 12.28
CA ASN A 158 10.09 2.22 11.40
C ASN A 158 11.26 2.86 12.18
N HIS A 159 11.18 2.90 13.51
CA HIS A 159 12.21 3.45 14.39
C HIS A 159 12.49 2.54 15.59
N MET A 160 12.78 1.27 15.33
CA MET A 160 13.10 0.33 16.39
C MET A 160 14.49 0.60 16.95
N GLN A 161 14.62 0.53 18.27
CA GLN A 161 15.93 0.54 18.91
C GLN A 161 16.71 -0.72 18.52
N SER A 162 18.00 -0.55 18.30
CA SER A 162 18.97 -1.64 18.15
C SER A 162 18.76 -2.74 19.19
N GLY A 163 18.66 -4.00 18.75
CA GLY A 163 18.48 -5.16 19.64
C GLY A 163 17.10 -5.28 20.29
N ARG A 164 16.13 -4.43 19.93
CA ARG A 164 14.77 -4.51 20.47
C ARG A 164 14.10 -5.82 20.06
N GLU A 165 13.65 -6.59 21.05
CA GLU A 165 12.78 -7.75 20.81
C GLU A 165 11.35 -7.31 20.50
N PHE A 166 10.73 -8.00 19.53
CA PHE A 166 9.35 -7.82 19.14
C PHE A 166 8.76 -9.14 18.60
N THR A 167 7.44 -9.20 18.44
CA THR A 167 6.76 -10.38 17.88
C THR A 167 5.88 -9.96 16.71
N GLY A 168 6.15 -10.52 15.54
CA GLY A 168 5.26 -10.45 14.38
C GLY A 168 4.30 -11.63 14.42
N THR A 169 2.99 -11.36 14.35
CA THR A 169 1.95 -12.39 14.33
C THR A 169 1.20 -12.33 13.02
N TRP A 170 1.33 -13.38 12.20
CA TRP A 170 0.57 -13.54 10.97
C TRP A 170 -0.63 -14.43 11.23
N THR A 171 -1.82 -13.93 10.95
CA THR A 171 -3.05 -14.73 10.98
C THR A 171 -3.26 -15.34 9.61
N MET A 172 -3.16 -16.66 9.51
CA MET A 172 -3.21 -17.41 8.25
C MET A 172 -4.41 -18.36 8.26
N ARG A 173 -5.07 -18.51 7.12
CA ARG A 173 -6.13 -19.51 6.91
C ARG A 173 -5.66 -20.60 5.97
N ASN A 174 -5.90 -21.86 6.31
CA ASN A 174 -5.69 -22.97 5.40
C ASN A 174 -6.75 -22.96 4.32
N THR A 175 -6.36 -22.64 3.09
CA THR A 175 -7.24 -22.65 1.92
C THR A 175 -6.96 -23.85 1.01
N GLY A 176 -6.01 -24.70 1.38
CA GLY A 176 -5.68 -25.95 0.69
C GLY A 176 -6.70 -27.07 0.93
N THR A 177 -6.39 -28.25 0.40
CA THR A 177 -7.13 -29.50 0.67
C THR A 177 -6.42 -30.40 1.67
N VAL A 178 -5.19 -30.04 2.07
CA VAL A 178 -4.35 -30.80 2.99
C VAL A 178 -4.36 -30.16 4.37
N THR A 179 -4.54 -30.96 5.41
CA THR A 179 -4.31 -30.55 6.80
C THR A 179 -2.83 -30.27 7.00
N TRP A 180 -2.49 -29.09 7.52
CA TRP A 180 -1.11 -28.80 7.91
C TRP A 180 -0.80 -29.57 9.19
N SER A 181 0.26 -30.38 9.18
CA SER A 181 0.75 -31.06 10.38
C SER A 181 1.56 -30.09 11.25
N SER A 182 1.90 -30.54 12.46
CA SER A 182 2.85 -29.88 13.37
C SER A 182 4.18 -29.50 12.71
N ASP A 183 4.59 -30.26 11.70
CA ASP A 183 5.93 -30.23 11.13
C ASP A 183 6.03 -29.33 9.88
N PHE A 184 4.92 -28.73 9.45
CA PHE A 184 4.96 -27.62 8.50
C PHE A 184 5.82 -26.50 9.05
N GLN A 185 6.46 -25.74 8.16
CA GLN A 185 7.58 -24.89 8.54
C GLN A 185 7.36 -23.43 8.11
N VAL A 186 7.84 -22.50 8.93
CA VAL A 186 8.17 -21.14 8.53
C VAL A 186 9.68 -21.06 8.44
N ALA A 187 10.19 -20.76 7.25
CA ALA A 187 11.62 -20.75 6.98
C ALA A 187 12.07 -19.37 6.48
N TYR A 188 13.16 -18.86 7.07
CA TYR A 188 13.83 -17.67 6.55
C TYR A 188 14.39 -17.96 5.14
N VAL A 189 14.37 -16.94 4.29
CA VAL A 189 14.93 -17.00 2.94
C VAL A 189 15.81 -15.79 2.70
N ASP A 190 17.07 -16.00 2.34
CA ASP A 190 17.97 -14.91 1.95
C ASP A 190 17.79 -14.56 0.45
N GLU A 191 16.56 -14.19 0.09
CA GLU A 191 16.17 -13.84 -1.28
C GLU A 191 15.44 -12.49 -1.27
N ALA A 192 15.88 -11.55 -2.12
CA ALA A 192 15.23 -10.26 -2.24
C ALA A 192 14.04 -10.34 -3.21
N VAL A 193 12.93 -9.74 -2.83
CA VAL A 193 11.86 -9.37 -3.77
C VAL A 193 12.00 -7.91 -4.18
N SER A 194 11.38 -7.53 -5.30
CA SER A 194 11.41 -6.17 -5.86
C SER A 194 11.15 -5.08 -4.81
N ASP A 195 10.19 -5.31 -3.90
CA ASP A 195 9.81 -4.36 -2.84
C ASP A 195 10.90 -4.12 -1.78
N THR A 196 11.87 -5.01 -1.68
CA THR A 196 12.91 -5.01 -0.64
C THR A 196 14.33 -4.99 -1.21
N GLN A 197 14.49 -4.80 -2.52
CA GLN A 197 15.80 -4.90 -3.19
C GLN A 197 16.87 -3.98 -2.62
N GLN A 198 16.47 -2.80 -2.13
CA GLN A 198 17.38 -1.81 -1.56
C GLN A 198 17.58 -1.94 -0.04
N MET A 199 16.91 -2.91 0.60
CA MET A 199 16.98 -3.10 2.05
C MET A 199 17.98 -4.19 2.40
N MET A 200 18.54 -4.10 3.61
CA MET A 200 19.39 -5.14 4.16
C MET A 200 18.52 -6.35 4.53
N ARG A 201 18.85 -7.54 4.03
CA ARG A 201 18.16 -8.78 4.42
C ARG A 201 18.76 -9.30 5.71
N ASP A 202 17.91 -9.64 6.67
CA ASP A 202 18.34 -10.12 7.98
C ASP A 202 17.27 -11.05 8.57
N PRO A 203 17.64 -12.19 9.20
CA PRO A 203 16.69 -13.09 9.85
C PRO A 203 16.09 -12.51 11.14
N MET A 204 16.57 -11.34 11.60
CA MET A 204 16.15 -10.64 12.81
C MET A 204 16.17 -11.56 14.03
N GLY A 205 17.25 -12.32 14.19
CA GLY A 205 17.41 -13.28 15.29
C GLY A 205 16.48 -14.50 15.22
N ALA A 206 15.60 -14.62 14.22
CA ALA A 206 14.77 -15.81 14.04
C ALA A 206 15.62 -17.03 13.66
N PRO A 207 15.22 -18.24 14.08
CA PRO A 207 15.78 -19.46 13.53
C PRO A 207 15.60 -19.53 12.00
N ALA A 208 16.53 -20.18 11.31
CA ALA A 208 16.42 -20.36 9.86
C ALA A 208 15.17 -21.15 9.45
N VAL A 209 14.71 -22.06 10.32
CA VAL A 209 13.48 -22.84 10.16
C VAL A 209 12.83 -23.00 11.53
N SER A 210 11.52 -22.80 11.61
CA SER A 210 10.70 -23.13 12.77
C SER A 210 9.45 -23.88 12.33
N THR A 211 9.05 -24.89 13.09
CA THR A 211 7.84 -25.67 12.83
C THR A 211 6.58 -24.97 13.33
N LEU A 212 5.41 -25.32 12.78
CA LEU A 212 4.13 -24.81 13.27
C LEU A 212 3.93 -25.16 14.75
N ARG A 213 4.39 -26.33 15.20
CA ARG A 213 4.28 -26.72 16.60
C ARG A 213 5.10 -25.82 17.51
N GLU A 214 6.33 -25.49 17.14
CA GLU A 214 7.17 -24.57 17.91
C GLU A 214 6.57 -23.17 18.00
N LEU A 215 6.03 -22.66 16.89
CA LEU A 215 5.47 -21.30 16.83
C LEU A 215 4.09 -21.18 17.48
N THR A 216 3.25 -22.21 17.37
CA THR A 216 1.81 -22.11 17.69
C THR A 216 1.32 -23.09 18.76
N GLY A 217 2.11 -24.11 19.09
CA GLY A 217 1.68 -25.22 19.96
C GLY A 217 0.62 -26.13 19.34
N ARG A 218 0.27 -25.96 18.05
CA ARG A 218 -0.75 -26.75 17.37
C ARG A 218 -0.17 -28.04 16.81
N ASP A 219 -0.93 -29.13 16.96
CA ASP A 219 -0.58 -30.41 16.31
C ASP A 219 -1.03 -30.49 14.85
N GLN A 220 -2.06 -29.71 14.48
CA GLN A 220 -2.56 -29.62 13.11
C GLN A 220 -3.43 -28.38 12.86
N VAL A 221 -3.58 -27.99 11.59
CA VAL A 221 -4.50 -26.95 11.10
C VAL A 221 -5.26 -27.47 9.88
N ARG A 222 -6.57 -27.68 10.01
CA ARG A 222 -7.40 -28.31 8.98
C ARG A 222 -7.75 -27.35 7.84
N PRO A 223 -8.13 -27.85 6.64
CA PRO A 223 -8.70 -27.02 5.58
C PRO A 223 -9.85 -26.14 6.09
N GLY A 224 -9.80 -24.86 5.75
CA GLY A 224 -10.75 -23.83 6.18
C GLY A 224 -10.45 -23.21 7.55
N GLU A 225 -9.56 -23.79 8.35
CA GLU A 225 -9.20 -23.31 9.69
C GLU A 225 -8.22 -22.13 9.63
N THR A 226 -8.33 -21.24 10.62
CA THR A 226 -7.44 -20.08 10.80
C THR A 226 -6.52 -20.29 12.00
N ILE A 227 -5.26 -19.90 11.87
CA ILE A 227 -4.24 -19.96 12.92
C ILE A 227 -3.48 -18.63 13.00
N ALA A 228 -3.07 -18.23 14.19
CA ALA A 228 -2.12 -17.14 14.40
C ALA A 228 -0.72 -17.74 14.57
N VAL A 229 0.24 -17.28 13.77
CA VAL A 229 1.63 -17.72 13.76
C VAL A 229 2.51 -16.59 14.29
N PRO A 230 2.83 -16.58 15.60
CA PRO A 230 3.74 -15.60 16.18
C PRO A 230 5.19 -16.02 15.91
N VAL A 231 6.01 -15.06 15.48
CA VAL A 231 7.46 -15.22 15.36
C VAL A 231 8.13 -14.13 16.19
N THR A 232 8.94 -14.55 17.15
CA THR A 232 9.77 -13.65 17.95
C THR A 232 10.99 -13.23 17.14
N LEU A 233 11.19 -11.91 17.04
CA LEU A 233 12.22 -11.26 16.23
C LEU A 233 13.00 -10.26 17.09
N VAL A 234 14.22 -9.96 16.68
CA VAL A 234 15.14 -9.02 17.31
C VAL A 234 15.63 -8.03 16.25
N ALA A 235 15.42 -6.74 16.51
CA ALA A 235 15.93 -5.69 15.64
C ALA A 235 17.46 -5.81 15.49
N PRO A 236 18.02 -5.74 14.27
CA PRO A 236 19.47 -5.75 14.06
C PRO A 236 20.21 -4.70 14.87
N GLN A 237 21.51 -4.90 15.09
CA GLN A 237 22.31 -3.98 15.92
C GLN A 237 22.74 -2.71 15.19
N GLN A 238 22.87 -2.80 13.86
CA GLN A 238 23.31 -1.66 13.05
C GLN A 238 22.09 -0.84 12.61
N PRO A 239 22.10 0.49 12.74
CA PRO A 239 21.04 1.33 12.20
C PRO A 239 20.90 1.16 10.69
N GLY A 240 19.66 1.14 10.19
CA GLY A 240 19.40 0.92 8.77
C GLY A 240 17.97 0.45 8.49
N ALA A 241 17.64 0.31 7.21
CA ALA A 241 16.40 -0.30 6.75
C ALA A 241 16.62 -1.77 6.46
N TYR A 242 15.81 -2.63 7.08
CA TYR A 242 15.94 -4.08 7.00
C TYR A 242 14.65 -4.74 6.52
N ALA A 243 14.81 -5.91 5.92
CA ALA A 243 13.71 -6.79 5.55
C ALA A 243 13.95 -8.22 6.06
N PHE A 244 12.93 -8.78 6.69
CA PHE A 244 12.84 -10.19 7.07
C PHE A 244 11.98 -10.91 6.04
N HIS A 245 12.55 -11.90 5.36
CA HIS A 245 11.89 -12.67 4.32
C HIS A 245 11.68 -14.11 4.79
N TRP A 246 10.47 -14.62 4.57
CA TRP A 246 10.14 -15.97 5.00
C TRP A 246 9.16 -16.66 4.05
N GLN A 247 9.25 -17.99 4.07
CA GLN A 247 8.46 -18.88 3.24
C GLN A 247 7.75 -19.91 4.11
N PHE A 248 6.47 -20.12 3.85
CA PHE A 248 5.73 -21.24 4.42
C PHE A 248 6.05 -22.51 3.62
N ARG A 249 6.33 -23.62 4.31
CA ARG A 249 6.71 -24.89 3.68
C ARG A 249 5.98 -26.07 4.30
N THR A 250 5.84 -27.13 3.52
CA THR A 250 5.44 -28.46 4.01
C THR A 250 6.54 -29.06 4.91
N GLU A 251 6.24 -30.21 5.54
CA GLU A 251 7.18 -30.97 6.37
C GLU A 251 8.45 -31.43 5.62
N ASN A 252 8.37 -31.61 4.30
CA ASN A 252 9.51 -31.99 3.46
C ASN A 252 10.20 -30.79 2.79
N GLY A 253 9.86 -29.55 3.19
CA GLY A 253 10.52 -28.33 2.71
C GLY A 253 10.02 -27.80 1.37
N ARG A 254 8.91 -28.31 0.82
CA ARG A 254 8.27 -27.74 -0.37
C ARG A 254 7.64 -26.39 0.00
N ASN A 255 7.97 -25.35 -0.77
CA ASN A 255 7.38 -24.02 -0.61
C ASN A 255 5.88 -24.02 -0.95
N ILE A 256 5.12 -23.30 -0.14
CA ILE A 256 3.69 -23.04 -0.31
C ILE A 256 3.51 -21.53 -0.46
N GLY A 257 2.81 -21.06 -1.50
CA GLY A 257 2.58 -19.64 -1.76
C GLY A 257 3.83 -18.86 -2.18
N GLY A 258 3.72 -17.52 -2.18
CA GLY A 258 4.83 -16.62 -2.48
C GLY A 258 5.78 -16.38 -1.30
N LEU A 259 6.88 -15.68 -1.56
CA LEU A 259 7.77 -15.19 -0.50
C LEU A 259 7.09 -14.04 0.26
N ASN A 260 7.07 -14.15 1.59
CA ASN A 260 6.49 -13.13 2.47
C ASN A 260 7.61 -12.30 3.08
N TRP A 261 7.31 -11.06 3.44
CA TRP A 261 8.32 -10.17 4.00
C TRP A 261 7.77 -9.15 4.98
N LEU A 262 8.64 -8.68 5.88
CA LEU A 262 8.41 -7.59 6.83
C LEU A 262 9.55 -6.58 6.71
N GLN A 263 9.23 -5.30 6.58
CA GLN A 263 10.22 -4.21 6.57
C GLN A 263 10.26 -3.51 7.93
N ILE A 264 11.45 -3.13 8.37
CA ILE A 264 11.66 -2.38 9.59
C ILE A 264 12.75 -1.31 9.41
N GLY A 265 12.70 -0.28 10.25
CA GLY A 265 13.80 0.67 10.42
C GLY A 265 14.42 0.53 11.80
N VAL A 266 15.75 0.47 11.85
CA VAL A 266 16.53 0.43 13.09
C VAL A 266 17.24 1.76 13.29
N ILE A 267 17.11 2.33 14.48
CA ILE A 267 17.81 3.54 14.93
C ILE A 267 18.87 3.19 15.99
N GLY A 268 19.97 3.94 16.00
CA GLY A 268 21.07 3.72 16.94
C GLY A 268 20.68 4.01 18.39
N SER A 269 21.23 3.24 19.33
CA SER A 269 21.08 3.50 20.75
C SER A 269 21.79 4.80 21.13
N ALA A 270 21.06 5.72 21.77
CA ALA A 270 21.62 6.93 22.34
C ALA A 270 22.46 6.62 23.59
N ILE A 271 23.69 6.15 23.44
CA ILE A 271 24.73 6.21 24.49
C ILE A 271 26.08 6.60 23.86
N GLY A 272 26.39 7.91 23.92
CA GLY A 272 27.72 8.47 24.17
C GLY A 272 28.84 8.30 23.13
N THR A 273 28.85 9.12 22.08
CA THR A 273 30.01 9.94 21.63
C THR A 273 29.53 10.90 20.51
N PRO A 274 30.11 12.10 20.34
CA PRO A 274 29.49 13.19 19.60
C PRO A 274 29.39 12.87 18.10
N PRO A 275 28.27 13.21 17.43
CA PRO A 275 28.11 12.93 16.02
C PRO A 275 28.96 13.90 15.18
N VAL A 276 29.64 13.33 14.20
CA VAL A 276 30.08 14.04 12.99
C VAL A 276 28.88 14.78 12.41
N PRO A 277 29.00 16.05 11.98
CA PRO A 277 27.86 16.82 11.54
C PRO A 277 27.39 16.32 10.18
N THR A 278 26.35 15.48 10.20
CA THR A 278 25.49 15.22 9.05
C THR A 278 24.16 15.90 9.29
N THR A 279 23.80 16.77 8.34
CA THR A 279 22.50 17.41 8.11
C THR A 279 21.38 16.93 9.03
N GLN A 280 20.93 17.80 9.94
CA GLN A 280 19.83 17.54 10.87
C GLN A 280 18.58 17.07 10.09
N THR A 281 18.25 15.79 10.21
CA THR A 281 16.95 15.27 9.80
C THR A 281 15.88 15.83 10.73
N VAL A 282 14.94 16.60 10.18
CA VAL A 282 13.88 17.26 10.91
C VAL A 282 12.68 16.32 11.02
N PHE A 283 12.40 15.80 12.22
CA PHE A 283 11.31 14.84 12.44
C PHE A 283 9.93 15.52 12.59
N GLY A 284 8.93 14.94 11.94
CA GLY A 284 7.52 15.29 12.13
C GLY A 284 6.60 14.09 11.90
N MET A 285 5.32 14.24 12.23
CA MET A 285 4.39 13.10 12.38
C MET A 285 3.06 13.29 11.65
N ASN A 286 2.56 12.22 11.02
CA ASN A 286 1.21 12.18 10.49
C ASN A 286 0.20 11.94 11.62
N ILE A 287 -0.77 12.84 11.80
CA ILE A 287 -1.84 12.72 12.79
C ILE A 287 -3.20 12.82 12.09
N ASN A 288 -4.24 12.26 12.72
CA ASN A 288 -5.60 12.32 12.21
C ASN A 288 -6.55 12.94 13.25
N PRO A 289 -6.66 14.28 13.29
CA PRO A 289 -7.54 14.99 14.23
C PRO A 289 -9.03 14.80 13.90
N ASN A 290 -9.35 14.02 12.85
CA ASN A 290 -10.73 13.82 12.40
C ASN A 290 -11.43 12.60 13.01
N GLN A 291 -10.69 11.71 13.68
CA GLN A 291 -11.22 10.49 14.30
C GLN A 291 -11.27 10.55 15.84
N GLY A 292 -11.42 11.75 16.41
CA GLY A 292 -11.60 11.91 17.86
C GLY A 292 -10.34 11.66 18.68
N LEU A 293 -9.16 11.64 18.05
CA LEU A 293 -7.91 11.88 18.77
C LEU A 293 -7.94 13.34 19.24
N ASP A 294 -8.13 13.53 20.55
CA ASP A 294 -8.01 14.85 21.17
C ASP A 294 -6.62 15.45 20.88
N LEU A 295 -6.57 16.78 20.90
CA LEU A 295 -5.37 17.60 20.76
C LEU A 295 -4.38 17.35 21.92
N ASP A 296 -3.76 16.18 21.96
CA ASP A 296 -2.80 15.83 23.02
C ASP A 296 -1.42 16.39 22.68
N VAL A 297 -1.27 17.70 22.88
CA VAL A 297 -0.04 18.47 22.62
C VAL A 297 1.13 17.97 23.45
N ASP A 298 0.86 17.40 24.63
CA ASP A 298 1.89 16.90 25.55
C ASP A 298 2.53 15.61 25.03
N ARG A 299 1.76 14.76 24.33
CA ARG A 299 2.31 13.60 23.58
C ARG A 299 3.13 14.00 22.35
N LEU A 300 3.01 15.24 21.89
CA LEU A 300 3.64 15.74 20.66
C LEU A 300 4.85 16.65 20.92
N ARG A 301 5.19 16.92 22.19
CA ARG A 301 6.36 17.72 22.57
C ARG A 301 7.64 17.10 22.01
N GLY A 302 8.42 17.92 21.30
CA GLY A 302 9.69 17.52 20.68
C GLY A 302 9.62 17.26 19.18
N LEU A 303 8.42 17.23 18.57
CA LEU A 303 8.26 17.20 17.12
C LEU A 303 8.51 18.58 16.51
N ASN A 304 9.19 18.63 15.36
CA ASN A 304 9.36 19.88 14.62
C ASN A 304 8.11 20.23 13.79
N TRP A 305 7.39 19.22 13.28
CA TRP A 305 6.13 19.43 12.57
C TRP A 305 5.14 18.28 12.72
N VAL A 306 3.84 18.54 12.48
CA VAL A 306 2.79 17.53 12.36
C VAL A 306 2.03 17.71 11.05
N ARG A 307 1.70 16.60 10.38
CA ARG A 307 0.92 16.57 9.13
C ARG A 307 -0.44 15.96 9.36
N PHE A 308 -1.50 16.57 8.87
CA PHE A 308 -2.84 15.98 8.99
C PHE A 308 -3.77 16.32 7.85
N VAL A 309 -4.72 15.41 7.59
CA VAL A 309 -5.70 15.54 6.52
C VAL A 309 -6.79 16.53 6.95
N TYR A 310 -7.10 17.47 6.06
CA TYR A 310 -8.08 18.52 6.24
C TYR A 310 -9.38 18.15 5.48
N TRP A 311 -10.51 18.09 6.18
CA TRP A 311 -11.82 17.65 5.69
C TRP A 311 -12.82 18.80 5.59
N ALA A 312 -12.82 19.53 4.48
CA ALA A 312 -13.90 20.48 4.18
C ALA A 312 -15.12 19.79 3.53
N SER A 313 -14.88 19.01 2.46
CA SER A 313 -15.93 18.36 1.66
C SER A 313 -16.66 17.25 2.42
N ARG A 314 -15.94 16.43 3.18
CA ARG A 314 -16.52 15.38 4.04
C ARG A 314 -17.37 15.97 5.18
N GLU A 315 -17.15 17.22 5.56
CA GLU A 315 -17.99 17.96 6.52
C GLU A 315 -19.07 18.82 5.86
N GLN A 316 -19.23 18.78 4.53
CA GLN A 316 -20.15 19.63 3.76
C GLN A 316 -19.94 21.14 4.00
N LYS A 317 -18.70 21.56 4.28
CA LYS A 317 -18.33 22.95 4.53
C LYS A 317 -17.47 23.50 3.40
N SER A 318 -17.51 24.81 3.19
CA SER A 318 -16.45 25.47 2.40
C SER A 318 -15.10 25.36 3.11
N PRO A 319 -13.97 25.40 2.39
CA PRO A 319 -12.64 25.44 3.01
C PRO A 319 -12.50 26.61 4.01
N GLU A 320 -13.05 27.78 3.72
CA GLU A 320 -13.00 28.87 4.69
C GLU A 320 -13.76 28.50 5.99
N GLN A 321 -14.95 27.92 5.87
CA GLN A 321 -15.74 27.51 7.03
C GLN A 321 -15.09 26.39 7.84
N ALA A 322 -14.57 25.34 7.19
CA ALA A 322 -13.90 24.23 7.87
C ALA A 322 -12.59 24.69 8.53
N TYR A 323 -11.85 25.61 7.89
CA TYR A 323 -10.65 26.20 8.48
C TYR A 323 -10.99 26.99 9.74
N GLN A 324 -11.92 27.95 9.66
CA GLN A 324 -12.25 28.82 10.78
C GLN A 324 -12.91 28.04 11.94
N GLN A 325 -13.75 27.04 11.65
CA GLN A 325 -14.53 26.35 12.69
C GLN A 325 -13.78 25.17 13.35
N ARG A 326 -12.84 24.52 12.66
CA ARG A 326 -12.21 23.29 13.15
C ARG A 326 -10.69 23.32 13.14
N TYR A 327 -10.06 23.69 12.03
CA TYR A 327 -8.61 23.48 11.93
C TYR A 327 -7.77 24.63 12.47
N ARG A 328 -8.31 25.85 12.49
CA ARG A 328 -7.62 27.03 13.00
C ARG A 328 -7.12 26.84 14.43
N HIS A 329 -7.98 26.39 15.35
CA HIS A 329 -7.59 26.22 16.75
C HIS A 329 -6.58 25.09 16.96
N ILE A 330 -6.67 24.00 16.19
CA ILE A 330 -5.70 22.88 16.18
C ILE A 330 -4.30 23.40 15.80
N ILE A 331 -4.21 24.15 14.70
CA ILE A 331 -2.95 24.76 14.23
C ILE A 331 -2.39 25.72 15.27
N GLN A 332 -3.25 26.56 15.86
CA GLN A 332 -2.85 27.52 16.87
C GLN A 332 -2.29 26.80 18.12
N SER A 333 -2.92 25.71 18.56
CA SER A 333 -2.48 24.91 19.70
C SER A 333 -1.10 24.27 19.49
N TYR A 334 -0.82 23.72 18.30
CA TYR A 334 0.51 23.17 17.98
C TYR A 334 1.57 24.26 17.83
N ALA A 335 1.23 25.38 17.20
CA ALA A 335 2.14 26.52 17.05
C ALA A 335 2.57 27.08 18.42
N ASN A 336 1.64 27.19 19.37
CA ASN A 336 1.93 27.64 20.74
C ASN A 336 2.87 26.68 21.50
N ALA A 337 2.95 25.41 21.09
CA ALA A 337 3.88 24.42 21.63
C ALA A 337 5.20 24.31 20.84
N GLY A 338 5.42 25.20 19.87
CA GLY A 338 6.63 25.19 19.02
C GLY A 338 6.60 24.17 17.88
N ILE A 339 5.46 23.54 17.62
CA ILE A 339 5.28 22.49 16.62
C ILE A 339 4.65 23.10 15.36
N LYS A 340 5.33 22.98 14.20
CA LYS A 340 4.79 23.48 12.92
C LYS A 340 3.67 22.56 12.41
N SER A 341 2.66 23.09 11.74
CA SER A 341 1.57 22.27 11.16
C SER A 341 1.66 22.25 9.63
N LEU A 342 1.63 21.06 9.04
CA LEU A 342 1.55 20.79 7.61
C LEU A 342 0.15 20.25 7.28
N LEU A 343 -0.71 21.08 6.71
CA LEU A 343 -2.06 20.63 6.34
C LEU A 343 -2.06 19.94 4.99
N ILE A 344 -2.62 18.74 4.94
CA ILE A 344 -2.97 18.07 3.68
C ILE A 344 -4.42 18.40 3.40
N LEU A 345 -4.64 19.41 2.57
CA LEU A 345 -5.94 19.71 2.00
C LEU A 345 -6.38 18.53 1.13
N HIS A 346 -7.48 17.88 1.52
CA HIS A 346 -8.18 16.90 0.68
C HIS A 346 -7.36 15.62 0.41
N GLN A 347 -7.76 14.47 0.96
CA GLN A 347 -7.45 13.19 0.34
C GLN A 347 -8.68 12.72 -0.44
N ASP A 348 -9.02 13.50 -1.46
CA ASP A 348 -9.10 12.95 -2.82
C ASP A 348 -7.76 13.35 -3.46
N THR A 349 -7.14 12.45 -4.23
CA THR A 349 -5.92 12.78 -4.96
C THR A 349 -6.23 13.80 -6.06
N GLU A 350 -6.12 15.10 -5.75
CA GLU A 350 -5.99 16.15 -6.76
C GLU A 350 -4.51 16.41 -7.03
N GLY A 351 -3.97 15.70 -8.02
CA GLY A 351 -2.69 16.08 -8.62
C GLY A 351 -2.84 17.40 -9.37
N GLY A 352 -1.94 18.34 -9.08
CA GLY A 352 -2.01 19.73 -9.50
C GLY A 352 -2.12 19.97 -11.00
N ASN A 353 -2.74 21.10 -11.33
CA ASN A 353 -2.55 21.74 -12.62
C ASN A 353 -1.17 22.41 -12.63
N TRP A 354 -0.38 22.13 -13.66
CA TRP A 354 0.46 23.16 -14.27
C TRP A 354 -0.44 24.08 -15.11
#